data_AF-A0A9X5X5P3-F1
#
_entry.id   AF-A0A9X5X5P3-F1
#
_cell.length_a   1.000
_cell.length_b   1.000
_cell.length_c   1.000
_cell.angle_alpha   90.00
_cell.angle_beta   90.00
_cell.angle_gamma   90.00
#
_symmetry.space_group_name_H-M   'P 1'
#
loop_
_entity.id
_entity.type
_entity.pdbx_description
1 polymer ?
#
loop_
_entity_poly.entity_id
_entity_poly.type
_entity_poly.pdbx_seq_one_letter_code
_entity_poly.pdbx_strand_id
1 'polypeptide(L)'
;TIDLQTASEDMSEIPKAFGTQFTYWGIGGIDPDLYAEAAKNGTIAQDIPVNHSPTFAPVTQPTLDTGVSAMTVAALAWLGT
;
A
#
# COMPACT_ATOMS: atom_id res chain seq x y z
N THR A 1 -5.32 -6.10 -2.77
CA THR A 1 -5.36 -4.83 -3.54
C THR A 1 -6.16 -3.83 -2.72
N ILE A 2 -5.89 -2.53 -2.86
CA ILE A 2 -6.65 -1.50 -2.17
C ILE A 2 -7.97 -1.24 -2.90
N ASP A 3 -9.01 -0.86 -2.17
CA ASP A 3 -10.25 -0.39 -2.77
C ASP A 3 -10.03 0.94 -3.52
N LEU A 4 -11.00 1.34 -4.34
CA LEU A 4 -10.94 2.63 -5.04
C LEU A 4 -10.77 3.77 -4.04
N GLN A 5 -9.74 4.58 -4.27
CA GLN A 5 -9.38 5.72 -3.43
C GLN A 5 -9.89 7.02 -4.06
N THR A 6 -10.20 8.00 -3.20
CA THR A 6 -10.46 9.39 -3.64
C THR A 6 -9.19 10.22 -3.76
N ALA A 7 -8.07 9.73 -3.17
CA ALA A 7 -6.75 10.30 -3.35
C ALA A 7 -6.25 10.13 -4.79
N SER A 8 -5.36 11.02 -5.21
CA SER A 8 -4.75 11.03 -6.55
C SER A 8 -3.25 10.84 -6.46
N GLU A 9 -2.64 10.42 -7.57
CA GLU A 9 -1.19 10.32 -7.76
C GLU A 9 -0.81 10.59 -9.22
N ASP A 10 0.38 11.13 -9.47
CA ASP A 10 0.86 11.48 -10.81
C ASP A 10 1.63 10.33 -11.51
N MET A 11 1.83 9.20 -10.81
CA MET A 11 2.56 8.01 -11.29
C MET A 11 2.16 7.52 -12.68
N SER A 12 0.92 7.77 -13.11
CA SER A 12 0.43 7.36 -14.44
C SER A 12 1.08 8.13 -15.61
N GLU A 13 1.69 9.28 -15.36
CA GLU A 13 2.35 10.06 -16.42
C GLU A 13 3.64 9.39 -16.94
N ILE A 14 4.33 8.60 -16.11
CA ILE A 14 5.53 7.84 -16.52
C ILE A 14 5.20 6.79 -17.60
N PRO A 15 4.37 5.76 -17.34
CA PRO A 15 4.06 4.72 -18.32
C PRO A 15 3.35 5.27 -19.56
N LYS A 16 2.55 6.34 -19.41
CA LYS A 16 1.94 7.06 -20.52
C LYS A 16 2.98 7.65 -21.47
N ALA A 17 4.08 8.21 -20.96
CA ALA A 17 5.17 8.73 -21.79
C ALA A 17 5.88 7.64 -22.61
N PHE A 18 5.90 6.39 -22.12
CA PHE A 18 6.51 5.25 -22.82
C PHE A 18 5.51 4.41 -23.63
N GLY A 19 4.22 4.74 -23.61
CA GLY A 19 3.17 3.94 -24.26
C GLY A 19 3.02 2.53 -23.67
N THR A 20 3.41 2.34 -22.39
CA THR A 20 3.39 1.05 -21.71
C THR A 20 2.21 0.93 -20.75
N GLN A 21 1.73 -0.29 -20.52
CA GLN A 21 0.76 -0.55 -19.45
C GLN A 21 1.44 -0.47 -18.08
N PHE A 22 0.66 -0.14 -17.05
CA PHE A 22 1.13 -0.16 -15.67
C PHE A 22 0.03 -0.63 -14.72
N THR A 23 0.44 -1.00 -13.52
CA THR A 23 -0.45 -1.28 -12.39
C THR A 23 0.12 -0.58 -11.17
N TYR A 24 -0.75 -0.01 -10.34
CA TYR A 24 -0.41 0.61 -9.08
C TYR A 24 -1.10 -0.14 -7.94
N TRP A 25 -0.38 -0.39 -6.85
CA TRP A 25 -0.87 -1.12 -5.68
C TRP A 25 -0.59 -0.34 -4.41
N GLY A 26 -1.42 -0.58 -3.39
CA GLY A 26 -1.12 -0.18 -2.02
C GLY A 26 -0.73 -1.38 -1.18
N ILE A 27 0.14 -1.15 -0.20
CA ILE A 27 0.47 -2.08 0.88
C ILE A 27 0.08 -1.46 2.22
N GLY A 28 -0.17 -2.30 3.23
CA GLY A 28 -0.46 -1.85 4.58
C GLY A 28 0.78 -1.32 5.31
N GLY A 29 0.55 -0.41 6.26
CA GLY A 29 1.59 0.15 7.13
C GLY A 29 1.27 0.07 8.63
N ILE A 30 0.05 -0.32 8.98
CA ILE A 30 -0.46 -0.24 10.35
C ILE A 30 -0.11 -1.52 11.10
N ASP A 31 0.11 -1.39 12.42
CA ASP A 31 0.24 -2.52 13.32
C ASP A 31 -0.92 -3.52 13.10
N PRO A 32 -0.64 -4.80 12.79
CA PRO A 32 -1.68 -5.76 12.43
C PRO A 32 -2.71 -6.00 13.52
N ASP A 33 -2.29 -5.99 14.79
CA ASP A 33 -3.17 -6.27 15.92
C ASP A 33 -4.09 -5.07 16.18
N LEU A 34 -3.54 -3.85 16.09
CA LEU A 34 -4.32 -2.61 16.15
C LEU A 34 -5.38 -2.56 15.03
N TYR A 35 -4.98 -2.86 13.79
CA TYR A 35 -5.90 -2.86 12.66
C TYR A 35 -7.00 -3.93 12.83
N ALA A 36 -6.63 -5.14 13.28
CA ALA A 36 -7.58 -6.23 13.49
C ALA A 36 -8.62 -5.88 14.58
N GLU A 37 -8.19 -5.25 15.67
CA GLU A 37 -9.11 -4.84 16.75
C GLU A 37 -10.05 -3.72 16.27
N ALA A 38 -9.54 -2.70 15.56
CA ALA A 38 -10.38 -1.65 14.98
C ALA A 38 -11.38 -2.22 13.94
N ALA A 39 -10.95 -3.20 13.13
CA ALA A 39 -11.82 -3.87 12.18
C ALA A 39 -12.95 -4.65 12.87
N LYS A 40 -12.62 -5.41 13.91
CA LYS A 40 -13.59 -6.16 14.72
C LYS A 40 -14.61 -5.24 15.40
N ASN A 41 -14.17 -4.06 15.84
CA ASN A 41 -15.02 -3.08 16.51
C ASN A 41 -15.75 -2.13 15.53
N GLY A 42 -15.46 -2.20 14.23
CA GLY A 42 -16.05 -1.32 13.22
C GLY A 42 -15.57 0.13 13.30
N THR A 43 -14.37 0.37 13.84
CA THR A 43 -13.82 1.68 14.17
C THR A 43 -12.58 2.06 13.35
N ILE A 44 -12.35 1.38 12.22
CA ILE A 44 -11.17 1.64 11.36
C ILE A 44 -11.01 3.14 11.03
N ALA A 45 -12.09 3.82 10.65
CA ALA A 45 -12.04 5.22 10.23
C ALA A 45 -11.70 6.19 11.38
N GLN A 46 -11.81 5.74 12.63
CA GLN A 46 -11.60 6.52 13.84
C GLN A 46 -10.24 6.19 14.47
N ASP A 47 -9.90 4.91 14.53
CA ASP A 47 -8.78 4.41 15.33
C ASP A 47 -7.49 4.25 14.53
N ILE A 48 -7.58 4.20 13.19
CA ILE A 48 -6.42 3.97 12.32
C ILE A 48 -5.95 5.29 11.70
N PRO A 49 -4.75 5.79 12.08
CA PRO A 49 -4.17 6.97 11.45
C PRO A 49 -3.95 6.72 9.95
N VAL A 50 -4.22 7.73 9.13
CA VAL A 50 -4.01 7.69 7.68
C VAL A 50 -2.95 8.69 7.25
N ASN A 51 -2.51 8.61 5.99
CA ASN A 51 -1.61 9.59 5.37
C ASN A 51 -2.05 11.03 5.71
N HIS A 52 -1.08 11.90 6.00
CA HIS A 52 -1.24 13.29 6.46
C HIS A 52 -1.75 13.49 7.90
N SER A 53 -2.04 12.43 8.66
CA SER A 53 -2.24 12.55 10.11
C SER A 53 -0.90 12.77 10.84
N PRO A 54 -0.84 13.63 11.88
CA PRO A 54 0.37 13.81 12.70
C PRO A 54 0.73 12.55 13.52
N THR A 55 -0.19 11.60 13.65
CA THR A 55 0.01 10.33 14.36
C THR A 55 0.23 9.14 13.43
N PHE A 56 0.29 9.37 12.11
CA PHE A 56 0.58 8.29 11.16
C PHE A 56 2.05 7.90 11.21
N ALA A 57 2.30 6.71 11.74
CA ALA A 57 3.62 6.11 11.83
C ALA A 57 3.54 4.63 11.43
N PRO A 58 3.88 4.29 10.17
CA PRO A 58 3.92 2.90 9.74
C PRO A 58 4.88 2.06 10.58
N VAL A 59 4.48 0.84 10.94
CA VAL A 59 5.40 -0.11 11.59
C VAL A 59 6.50 -0.49 10.62
N THR A 60 7.75 -0.60 11.09
CA THR A 60 8.87 -0.92 10.20
C THR A 60 8.72 -2.30 9.56
N GLN A 61 8.44 -3.30 10.39
CA GLN A 61 8.10 -4.64 9.94
C GLN A 61 6.69 -5.01 10.42
N PRO A 62 5.89 -5.70 9.58
CA PRO A 62 6.27 -6.33 8.30
C PRO A 62 6.20 -5.41 7.06
N THR A 63 5.99 -4.10 7.22
CA THR A 63 5.75 -3.19 6.08
C THR A 63 6.89 -3.15 5.08
N LEU A 64 8.14 -3.02 5.53
CA LEU A 64 9.30 -3.00 4.62
C LEU A 64 9.47 -4.35 3.92
N ASP A 65 9.37 -5.46 4.64
CA ASP A 65 9.45 -6.81 4.05
C ASP A 65 8.35 -7.03 3.01
N THR A 66 7.13 -6.55 3.28
CA THR A 66 5.99 -6.62 2.35
C THR A 66 6.26 -5.82 1.09
N GLY A 67 6.78 -4.59 1.20
CA GLY A 67 7.12 -3.76 0.05
C GLY A 67 8.22 -4.36 -0.82
N VAL A 68 9.30 -4.84 -0.19
CA VAL A 68 10.41 -5.51 -0.89
C VAL A 68 9.92 -6.78 -1.59
N SER A 69 9.15 -7.60 -0.89
CA SER A 69 8.61 -8.84 -1.44
C SER A 69 7.67 -8.56 -2.61
N ALA A 70 6.77 -7.57 -2.48
CA ALA A 70 5.85 -7.19 -3.54
C ALA A 70 6.58 -6.74 -4.81
N MET A 71 7.58 -5.87 -4.68
CA MET A 71 8.40 -5.42 -5.83
C MET A 71 9.20 -6.57 -6.45
N THR A 72 9.77 -7.44 -5.61
CA THR A 72 10.58 -8.59 -6.07
C THR A 72 9.72 -9.59 -6.83
N VAL A 73 8.58 -9.98 -6.26
CA VAL A 73 7.62 -10.90 -6.91
C VAL A 73 7.08 -10.27 -8.20
N ALA A 74 6.75 -8.98 -8.20
CA ALA A 74 6.34 -8.28 -9.39
C ALA A 74 7.44 -8.31 -10.47
N ALA A 75 8.71 -8.06 -10.16
CA ALA A 75 9.78 -8.17 -11.15
C ALA A 75 9.96 -9.61 -11.66
N LEU A 76 9.98 -10.59 -10.76
CA LEU A 76 10.21 -12.00 -11.07
C LEU A 76 9.08 -12.64 -11.88
N ALA A 77 7.85 -12.11 -11.83
CA ALA A 77 6.77 -12.61 -12.68
C ALA A 77 7.02 -12.40 -14.19
N TRP A 78 7.92 -11.48 -14.57
CA TRP A 78 8.35 -11.27 -15.96
C TRP A 78 9.80 -11.69 -16.21
N LEU A 79 10.67 -11.59 -15.20
CA LEU A 79 12.11 -11.81 -15.33
C LEU A 79 12.59 -13.15 -14.75
N GLY A 80 11.76 -13.83 -13.97
CA GLY A 80 12.08 -15.14 -13.41
C GLY A 80 12.04 -16.21 -14.50
N THR A 81 13.12 -16.99 -14.59
CA THR A 81 13.23 -18.18 -15.46
C THR A 81 12.67 -19.41 -14.79
#